data_AF-A0AB38APV0-F1
#
_entry.id   AF-A0AB38APV0-F1
#
_cell.length_a   1.000
_cell.length_b   1.000
_cell.length_c   1.000
_cell.angle_alpha   90.00
_cell.angle_beta   90.00
_cell.angle_gamma   90.00
#
_symmetry.space_group_name_H-M   'P 1'
#
loop_
_entity.id
_entity.type
_entity.pdbx_description
1 polymer ?
#
loop_
_entity_poly.entity_id
_entity_poly.type
_entity_poly.pdbx_seq_one_letter_code
_entity_poly.pdbx_strand_id
1 'polypeptide(L)'
;MTAHAGDDFTLFPESLGTLAPMVMRSRAGAGTRLANGLFAASLADRCSSGDTLELDKRPFDLRAAAPLPPLMRVYLYTMTTHPSERQQGAYRIQIILPNKGRHFDTTDDAYVILAGYNPSLEVFALWDADAHDIGKGIPHSKGVQVLEDTLLEAMSRGVARQTRRLRGTDESETVVASRPDTLPEALELRWQLSIERLIS
;
A
#
# COMPACT_ATOMS: atom_id res chain seq x y z
N MET A 1 -40.03 -62.23 -8.38
CA MET A 1 -38.84 -62.17 -7.52
C MET A 1 -37.66 -61.94 -8.45
N THR A 2 -36.95 -60.83 -8.52
CA THR A 2 -36.65 -59.67 -7.64
C THR A 2 -35.95 -58.66 -8.58
N ALA A 3 -36.39 -57.39 -8.73
CA ALA A 3 -35.91 -56.17 -8.04
C ALA A 3 -34.37 -56.09 -7.86
N HIS A 4 -33.64 -54.97 -8.01
CA HIS A 4 -33.81 -53.62 -8.54
C HIS A 4 -32.38 -53.01 -8.55
N ALA A 5 -32.12 -52.09 -9.49
CA ALA A 5 -31.15 -50.97 -9.52
C ALA A 5 -30.06 -50.83 -8.43
N GLY A 6 -28.84 -50.51 -8.89
CA GLY A 6 -27.76 -49.97 -8.07
C GLY A 6 -26.59 -49.48 -8.92
N ASP A 7 -26.81 -48.42 -9.72
CA ASP A 7 -25.73 -47.61 -10.29
C ASP A 7 -25.09 -46.80 -9.14
N ASP A 8 -23.87 -47.13 -8.75
CA ASP A 8 -23.11 -46.35 -7.78
C ASP A 8 -22.06 -45.51 -8.52
N PHE A 9 -22.53 -44.34 -8.97
CA PHE A 9 -21.70 -43.22 -9.39
C PHE A 9 -20.97 -42.65 -8.16
N THR A 10 -19.80 -43.19 -7.84
CA THR A 10 -18.92 -42.57 -6.86
C THR A 10 -18.15 -41.42 -7.52
N LEU A 11 -18.73 -40.25 -7.34
CA LEU A 11 -18.17 -38.92 -7.53
C LEU A 11 -16.77 -38.82 -6.90
N PHE A 12 -15.77 -38.41 -7.68
CA PHE A 12 -14.69 -37.59 -7.12
C PHE A 12 -15.33 -36.26 -6.65
N PRO A 13 -14.96 -35.72 -5.48
CA PRO A 13 -13.69 -35.00 -5.41
C PRO A 13 -12.99 -35.07 -4.05
N GLU A 14 -11.75 -35.55 -4.01
CA GLU A 14 -10.79 -35.00 -3.06
C GLU A 14 -10.16 -33.77 -3.70
N SER A 15 -10.87 -32.64 -3.68
CA SER A 15 -10.19 -31.35 -3.79
C SER A 15 -9.41 -31.19 -2.48
N LEU A 16 -8.11 -31.46 -2.52
CA LEU A 16 -7.16 -30.88 -1.57
C LEU A 16 -7.49 -29.39 -1.51
N GLY A 17 -8.08 -28.97 -0.39
CA GLY A 17 -8.43 -27.58 -0.13
C GLY A 17 -7.17 -26.76 -0.27
N THR A 18 -7.02 -26.13 -1.44
CA THR A 18 -6.04 -25.08 -1.63
C THR A 18 -6.52 -23.97 -0.71
N LEU A 19 -5.88 -23.84 0.46
CA LEU A 19 -6.10 -22.70 1.33
C LEU A 19 -6.03 -21.47 0.42
N ALA A 20 -7.11 -20.70 0.37
CA ALA A 20 -7.10 -19.42 -0.33
C ALA A 20 -5.83 -18.67 0.11
N PRO A 21 -5.06 -18.09 -0.81
CA PRO A 21 -3.84 -17.38 -0.45
C PRO A 21 -4.16 -16.41 0.69
N MET A 22 -3.54 -16.64 1.85
CA MET A 22 -3.81 -15.84 3.04
C MET A 22 -2.84 -14.67 3.06
N VAL A 23 -3.40 -13.46 3.19
CA VAL A 23 -2.61 -12.24 3.26
C VAL A 23 -1.66 -12.31 4.45
N MET A 24 -0.37 -12.19 4.18
CA MET A 24 0.64 -12.28 5.23
C MET A 24 0.80 -10.94 5.91
N ARG A 25 0.55 -10.89 7.23
CA ARG A 25 0.57 -9.66 8.03
C ARG A 25 1.56 -9.75 9.18
N SER A 26 2.23 -8.64 9.46
CA SER A 26 3.12 -8.46 10.63
C SER A 26 2.51 -7.47 11.61
N ARG A 27 2.86 -7.55 12.90
CA ARG A 27 2.39 -6.58 13.89
C ARG A 27 3.01 -5.20 13.62
N ALA A 28 2.18 -4.16 13.60
CA ALA A 28 2.62 -2.78 13.49
C ALA A 28 3.19 -2.29 14.84
N GLY A 29 4.30 -1.54 14.80
CA GLY A 29 4.84 -0.83 15.96
C GLY A 29 3.91 0.30 16.43
N ALA A 30 4.10 0.83 17.63
CA ALA A 30 3.19 1.83 18.21
C ALA A 30 2.98 3.06 17.31
N GLY A 31 4.06 3.66 16.77
CA GLY A 31 3.96 4.79 15.84
C GLY A 31 3.25 4.43 14.53
N THR A 32 3.50 3.23 13.99
CA THR A 32 2.81 2.75 12.78
C THR A 32 1.31 2.53 13.03
N ARG A 33 0.90 2.03 14.20
CA ARG A 33 -0.52 1.87 14.54
C ARG A 33 -1.26 3.20 14.59
N LEU A 34 -0.64 4.23 15.16
CA LEU A 34 -1.20 5.59 15.16
C LEU A 34 -1.36 6.10 13.73
N ALA A 35 -0.33 5.94 12.90
CA ALA A 35 -0.37 6.33 11.49
C ALA A 35 -1.47 5.57 10.70
N ASN A 36 -1.62 4.26 10.93
CA ASN A 36 -2.68 3.45 10.33
C ASN A 36 -4.06 3.98 10.72
N GLY A 37 -4.26 4.28 12.01
CA GLY A 37 -5.51 4.85 12.51
C GLY A 37 -5.84 6.21 11.90
N LEU A 38 -4.84 7.10 11.79
CA LEU A 38 -5.02 8.40 11.16
C LEU A 38 -5.32 8.27 9.67
N PHE A 39 -4.63 7.37 8.97
CA PHE A 39 -4.87 7.10 7.55
C PHE A 39 -6.30 6.61 7.31
N ALA A 40 -6.78 5.65 8.11
CA ALA A 40 -8.15 5.15 8.01
C ALA A 40 -9.19 6.22 8.39
N ALA A 41 -8.94 7.00 9.46
CA ALA A 41 -9.83 8.08 9.88
C ALA A 41 -9.98 9.17 8.81
N SER A 42 -8.91 9.45 8.07
CA SER A 42 -8.90 10.41 6.95
C SER A 42 -9.77 9.96 5.76
N LEU A 43 -10.19 8.69 5.74
CA LEU A 43 -11.02 8.09 4.71
C LEU A 43 -12.39 7.65 5.23
N ALA A 44 -12.76 8.03 6.45
CA ALA A 44 -14.00 7.58 7.09
C ALA A 44 -15.26 7.87 6.26
N ASP A 45 -15.30 9.01 5.56
CA ASP A 45 -16.43 9.40 4.70
C ASP A 45 -16.44 8.68 3.34
N ARG A 46 -15.38 7.92 3.02
CA ARG A 46 -15.18 7.21 1.74
C ARG A 46 -15.16 5.69 1.89
N CYS A 47 -15.08 5.19 3.12
CA CYS A 47 -15.04 3.76 3.46
C CYS A 47 -16.30 3.37 4.24
N SER A 48 -16.83 2.16 4.03
CA SER A 48 -18.01 1.72 4.81
C SER A 48 -17.60 1.39 6.26
N SER A 49 -18.49 1.66 7.20
CA SER A 49 -18.29 1.31 8.61
C SER A 49 -18.16 -0.22 8.77
N GLY A 50 -16.96 -0.69 9.14
CA GLY A 50 -16.64 -2.12 9.27
C GLY A 50 -15.58 -2.63 8.28
N ASP A 51 -15.24 -1.84 7.26
CA ASP A 51 -14.34 -2.24 6.17
C ASP A 51 -12.85 -2.03 6.45
N THR A 52 -12.53 -1.54 7.65
CA THR A 52 -11.15 -1.30 8.07
C THR A 52 -10.64 -2.50 8.88
N LEU A 53 -9.85 -3.35 8.22
CA LEU A 53 -9.39 -4.60 8.79
C LEU A 53 -8.02 -4.42 9.47
N GLU A 54 -7.96 -4.77 10.76
CA GLU A 54 -6.72 -5.00 11.51
C GLU A 54 -5.67 -3.86 11.42
N LEU A 55 -6.04 -2.64 11.84
CA LEU A 55 -5.13 -1.49 11.89
C LEU A 55 -3.87 -1.70 12.75
N ASP A 56 -3.83 -2.76 13.56
CA ASP A 56 -2.64 -3.16 14.31
C ASP A 56 -1.63 -3.99 13.49
N LYS A 57 -1.90 -4.20 12.20
CA LYS A 57 -1.11 -4.99 11.27
C LYS A 57 -0.45 -4.15 10.18
N ARG A 58 0.50 -4.79 9.49
CA ARG A 58 1.11 -4.34 8.25
C ARG A 58 1.28 -5.52 7.29
N PRO A 59 0.69 -5.46 6.09
CA PRO A 59 -0.23 -4.41 5.63
C PRO A 59 -1.58 -4.47 6.36
N PHE A 60 -2.39 -3.42 6.25
CA PHE A 60 -3.80 -3.40 6.63
C PHE A 60 -4.66 -3.11 5.40
N ASP A 61 -5.92 -3.54 5.40
CA ASP A 61 -6.80 -3.42 4.24
C ASP A 61 -7.92 -2.43 4.52
N LEU A 62 -8.30 -1.68 3.49
CA LEU A 62 -9.43 -0.75 3.48
C LEU A 62 -10.29 -1.03 2.26
N ARG A 63 -11.61 -1.11 2.45
CA ARG A 63 -12.55 -1.05 1.31
C ARG A 63 -13.12 0.35 1.19
N ALA A 64 -13.12 0.86 -0.03
CA ALA A 64 -13.63 2.19 -0.33
C ALA A 64 -14.65 2.13 -1.48
N ALA A 65 -15.52 3.13 -1.55
CA ALA A 65 -16.34 3.35 -2.71
C ALA A 65 -15.58 4.15 -3.78
N ALA A 66 -16.11 4.16 -5.00
CA ALA A 66 -15.63 5.05 -6.04
C ALA A 66 -15.60 6.52 -5.53
N PRO A 67 -14.60 7.32 -5.93
CA PRO A 67 -13.62 7.07 -6.99
C PRO A 67 -12.34 6.33 -6.54
N LEU A 68 -12.26 5.84 -5.29
CA LEU A 68 -11.11 5.11 -4.76
C LEU A 68 -11.18 3.60 -5.07
N PRO A 69 -10.05 2.87 -4.97
CA PRO A 69 -10.04 1.44 -5.27
C PRO A 69 -10.95 0.68 -4.31
N PRO A 70 -11.72 -0.30 -4.83
CA PRO A 70 -12.68 -1.02 -3.99
C PRO A 70 -11.99 -1.79 -2.85
N LEU A 71 -10.74 -2.20 -3.06
CA LEU A 71 -9.87 -2.77 -2.03
C LEU A 71 -8.49 -2.15 -2.15
N MET A 72 -8.06 -1.48 -1.07
CA MET A 72 -6.72 -0.95 -0.92
C MET A 72 -5.97 -1.75 0.14
N ARG A 73 -4.78 -2.24 -0.20
CA ARG A 73 -3.85 -2.86 0.75
C ARG A 73 -2.72 -1.90 1.08
N VAL A 74 -2.70 -1.42 2.32
CA VAL A 74 -1.85 -0.31 2.73
C VAL A 74 -0.60 -0.80 3.46
N TYR A 75 0.55 -0.55 2.85
CA TYR A 75 1.87 -0.71 3.42
C TYR A 75 2.37 0.66 3.93
N LEU A 76 2.02 0.97 5.17
CA LEU A 76 2.38 2.24 5.81
C LEU A 76 3.63 2.08 6.70
N TYR A 77 4.56 3.01 6.53
CA TYR A 77 5.81 3.07 7.28
C TYR A 77 6.01 4.46 7.92
N THR A 78 6.77 4.53 9.00
CA THR A 78 7.19 5.83 9.55
C THR A 78 8.32 6.40 8.72
N MET A 79 8.19 7.67 8.33
CA MET A 79 9.24 8.41 7.65
C MET A 79 10.34 8.80 8.64
N THR A 80 11.59 8.67 8.21
CA THR A 80 12.77 9.03 9.01
C THR A 80 13.71 9.91 8.21
N THR A 81 14.40 10.82 8.87
CA THR A 81 15.63 11.44 8.37
C THR A 81 16.81 10.66 8.93
N HIS A 82 17.87 10.46 8.13
CA HIS A 82 19.09 9.89 8.65
C HIS A 82 20.16 10.98 8.75
N PRO A 83 20.74 11.27 9.93
CA PRO A 83 21.72 12.34 10.11
C PRO A 83 22.96 12.21 9.22
N SER A 84 23.26 10.99 8.74
CA SER A 84 24.40 10.69 7.87
C SER A 84 24.05 10.58 6.37
N GLU A 85 22.83 10.91 5.95
CA GLU A 85 22.46 10.85 4.54
C GLU A 85 23.06 12.01 3.75
N ARG A 86 23.64 11.69 2.58
CA ARG A 86 24.33 12.66 1.70
C ARG A 86 23.38 13.69 1.07
N GLN A 87 22.08 13.39 1.04
CA GLN A 87 21.04 14.36 0.68
C GLN A 87 20.44 14.92 1.97
N GLN A 88 20.92 16.08 2.37
CA GLN A 88 20.20 16.91 3.35
C GLN A 88 18.81 17.24 2.79
N GLY A 89 17.79 17.29 3.66
CA GLY A 89 16.42 17.63 3.26
C GLY A 89 15.66 16.52 2.54
N ALA A 90 15.96 15.24 2.81
CA ALA A 90 15.15 14.12 2.33
C ALA A 90 14.69 13.21 3.48
N TYR A 91 13.43 12.77 3.40
CA TYR A 91 12.84 11.77 4.27
C TYR A 91 12.80 10.43 3.54
N ARG A 92 12.87 9.33 4.28
CA ARG A 92 12.77 7.98 3.69
C ARG A 92 11.86 7.05 4.47
N ILE A 93 11.37 6.04 3.75
CA ILE A 93 10.88 4.80 4.34
C ILE A 93 11.77 3.64 3.90
N GLN A 94 11.78 2.56 4.68
CA GLN A 94 12.38 1.28 4.30
C GLN A 94 11.26 0.27 4.05
N ILE A 95 11.18 -0.23 2.83
CA ILE A 95 10.20 -1.25 2.44
C ILE A 95 10.67 -2.59 3.03
N ILE A 96 9.93 -3.03 4.04
CA ILE A 96 10.13 -4.33 4.70
C ILE A 96 8.83 -5.10 4.54
N LEU A 97 8.86 -6.10 3.66
CA LEU A 97 7.74 -6.98 3.40
C LEU A 97 7.64 -8.09 4.46
N PRO A 98 6.42 -8.52 4.84
CA PRO A 98 6.22 -9.70 5.69
C PRO A 98 6.93 -10.95 5.13
N ASN A 99 7.40 -11.83 6.03
CA ASN A 99 8.02 -13.13 5.72
C ASN A 99 9.20 -13.10 4.72
N LYS A 100 9.90 -11.97 4.59
CA LYS A 100 11.00 -11.81 3.62
C LYS A 100 10.55 -12.01 2.17
N GLY A 101 9.27 -11.72 1.88
CA GLY A 101 8.73 -11.69 0.53
C GLY A 101 9.50 -10.72 -0.37
N ARG A 102 9.41 -10.95 -1.68
CA ARG A 102 10.00 -10.07 -2.70
C ARG A 102 8.97 -9.18 -3.38
N HIS A 103 7.69 -9.54 -3.33
CA HIS A 103 6.62 -8.81 -3.99
C HIS A 103 5.59 -8.35 -2.96
N PHE A 104 4.91 -7.25 -3.26
CA PHE A 104 3.71 -6.87 -2.54
C PHE A 104 2.64 -7.95 -2.69
N ASP A 105 1.83 -8.11 -1.65
CA ASP A 105 0.74 -9.09 -1.66
C ASP A 105 -0.45 -8.48 -2.40
N THR A 106 -0.71 -8.94 -3.62
CA THR A 106 -1.84 -8.49 -4.45
C THR A 106 -3.04 -9.44 -4.38
N THR A 107 -3.06 -10.37 -3.41
CA THR A 107 -4.19 -11.29 -3.21
C THR A 107 -5.49 -10.51 -3.05
N ASP A 108 -6.58 -11.03 -3.65
CA ASP A 108 -7.91 -10.42 -3.76
C ASP A 108 -7.97 -9.18 -4.68
N ASP A 109 -7.03 -9.08 -5.63
CA ASP A 109 -6.91 -7.98 -6.58
C ASP A 109 -6.80 -6.60 -5.88
N ALA A 110 -6.19 -6.59 -4.69
CA ALA A 110 -6.04 -5.38 -3.89
C ALA A 110 -5.09 -4.38 -4.57
N TYR A 111 -5.53 -3.13 -4.69
CA TYR A 111 -4.63 -2.05 -5.09
C TYR A 111 -3.65 -1.73 -3.97
N VAL A 112 -2.35 -1.81 -4.26
CA VAL A 112 -1.31 -1.65 -3.25
C VAL A 112 -1.02 -0.17 -3.03
N ILE A 113 -1.20 0.29 -1.79
CA ILE A 113 -0.78 1.62 -1.35
C ILE A 113 0.55 1.50 -0.62
N LEU A 114 1.62 2.04 -1.21
CA LEU A 114 2.89 2.23 -0.53
C LEU A 114 2.97 3.64 0.05
N ALA A 115 2.96 3.73 1.39
CA ALA A 115 2.87 4.99 2.08
C ALA A 115 3.89 5.16 3.20
N GLY A 116 4.19 6.42 3.48
CA GLY A 116 4.99 6.88 4.60
C GLY A 116 4.23 7.93 5.38
N TYR A 117 4.46 8.02 6.69
CA TYR A 117 3.92 9.09 7.53
C TYR A 117 5.02 9.75 8.37
N ASN A 118 5.05 11.08 8.36
CA ASN A 118 5.89 11.88 9.25
C ASN A 118 5.01 12.44 10.38
N PRO A 119 5.21 12.02 11.63
CA PRO A 119 4.40 12.49 12.75
C PRO A 119 4.67 13.93 13.18
N SER A 120 5.85 14.48 12.87
CA SER A 120 6.20 15.86 13.22
C SER A 120 5.61 16.88 12.23
N LEU A 121 5.51 16.51 10.96
CA LEU A 121 4.90 17.34 9.92
C LEU A 121 3.41 17.04 9.73
N GLU A 122 2.92 15.93 10.29
CA GLU A 122 1.58 15.38 10.05
C GLU A 122 1.27 15.24 8.56
N VAL A 123 2.21 14.66 7.80
CA VAL A 123 2.10 14.51 6.34
C VAL A 123 2.33 13.06 5.95
N PHE A 124 1.50 12.57 5.04
CA PHE A 124 1.68 11.33 4.31
C PHE A 124 2.47 11.55 3.02
N ALA A 125 3.22 10.54 2.59
CA ALA A 125 3.82 10.45 1.26
C ALA A 125 3.47 9.11 0.63
N LEU A 126 3.06 9.13 -0.64
CA LEU A 126 2.56 8.00 -1.42
C LEU A 126 3.50 7.78 -2.61
N TRP A 127 4.15 6.62 -2.63
CA TRP A 127 5.01 6.18 -3.73
C TRP A 127 4.25 5.25 -4.67
N ASP A 128 4.77 5.07 -5.88
CA ASP A 128 4.25 4.07 -6.81
C ASP A 128 4.78 2.68 -6.40
N ALA A 129 3.88 1.83 -5.90
CA ALA A 129 4.22 0.48 -5.45
C ALA A 129 4.73 -0.40 -6.61
N ASP A 130 4.04 -0.36 -7.74
CA ASP A 130 4.34 -1.17 -8.93
C ASP A 130 5.68 -0.76 -9.55
N ALA A 131 6.00 0.54 -9.52
CA ALA A 131 7.30 1.04 -10.00
C ALA A 131 8.48 0.53 -9.16
N HIS A 132 8.22 0.04 -7.96
CA HIS A 132 9.23 -0.51 -7.06
C HIS A 132 9.28 -2.03 -7.02
N ASP A 133 8.26 -2.69 -7.56
CA ASP A 133 8.05 -4.15 -7.51
C ASP A 133 8.10 -4.79 -8.91
N ILE A 134 9.16 -4.47 -9.66
CA ILE A 134 9.39 -5.01 -11.02
C ILE A 134 10.41 -6.16 -11.02
N GLY A 135 10.29 -7.06 -12.00
CA GLY A 135 11.28 -8.11 -12.26
C GLY A 135 11.49 -9.07 -11.08
N LYS A 136 12.64 -8.97 -10.41
CA LYS A 136 12.98 -9.81 -9.24
C LYS A 136 12.32 -9.34 -7.93
N GLY A 137 11.47 -8.33 -8.02
CA GLY A 137 10.79 -7.69 -6.89
C GLY A 137 11.70 -6.80 -6.07
N ILE A 138 11.25 -6.51 -4.86
CA ILE A 138 11.82 -5.56 -3.91
C ILE A 138 13.03 -6.18 -3.18
N PRO A 139 14.23 -5.57 -3.26
CA PRO A 139 15.34 -5.92 -2.39
C PRO A 139 14.97 -5.74 -0.92
N HIS A 140 15.48 -6.63 -0.05
CA HIS A 140 15.22 -6.53 1.38
C HIS A 140 15.62 -5.15 1.92
N SER A 141 14.69 -4.46 2.59
CA SER A 141 14.89 -3.11 3.14
C SER A 141 15.24 -2.06 2.08
N LYS A 142 14.64 -2.15 0.88
CA LYS A 142 14.76 -1.10 -0.16
C LYS A 142 14.28 0.23 0.42
N GLY A 143 15.15 1.24 0.38
CA GLY A 143 14.80 2.60 0.79
C GLY A 143 14.17 3.37 -0.36
N VAL A 144 13.11 4.14 -0.07
CA VAL A 144 12.53 5.12 -0.99
C VAL A 144 12.39 6.46 -0.28
N GLN A 145 12.64 7.55 -1.02
CA GLN A 145 12.81 8.89 -0.44
C GLN A 145 11.72 9.90 -0.87
N VAL A 146 11.61 11.01 -0.17
CA VAL A 146 10.83 12.18 -0.58
C VAL A 146 11.54 13.43 -0.11
N LEU A 147 11.59 14.47 -0.96
CA LEU A 147 12.22 15.73 -0.60
C LEU A 147 11.39 16.44 0.48
N GLU A 148 12.07 17.08 1.42
CA GLU A 148 11.47 17.86 2.48
C GLU A 148 10.60 18.98 1.92
N ASP A 149 11.05 19.66 0.86
CA ASP A 149 10.27 20.70 0.18
C ASP A 149 8.89 20.20 -0.26
N THR A 150 8.78 18.95 -0.72
CA THR A 150 7.49 18.35 -1.08
C THR A 150 6.60 18.14 0.14
N LEU A 151 7.17 17.73 1.27
CA LEU A 151 6.40 17.56 2.51
C LEU A 151 5.94 18.92 3.06
N LEU A 152 6.81 19.93 3.05
CA LEU A 152 6.49 21.29 3.49
C LEU A 152 5.45 21.94 2.57
N GLU A 153 5.54 21.71 1.26
CA GLU A 153 4.54 22.18 0.32
C GLU A 153 3.18 21.52 0.60
N ALA A 154 3.13 20.19 0.79
CA ALA A 154 1.89 19.48 1.14
C ALA A 154 1.31 19.97 2.47
N MET A 155 2.14 20.18 3.48
CA MET A 155 1.73 20.76 4.76
C MET A 155 1.04 22.12 4.55
N SER A 156 1.56 22.97 3.67
CA SER A 156 0.98 24.29 3.40
C SER A 156 -0.25 24.26 2.48
N ARG A 157 -0.24 23.44 1.42
CA ARG A 157 -1.23 23.47 0.32
C ARG A 157 -2.26 22.35 0.35
N GLY A 158 -2.05 21.34 1.18
CA GLY A 158 -2.88 20.14 1.26
C GLY A 158 -2.28 18.99 0.47
N VAL A 159 -2.03 19.17 -0.83
CA VAL A 159 -1.41 18.15 -1.69
C VAL A 159 -0.20 18.74 -2.42
N ALA A 160 0.89 17.98 -2.48
CA ALA A 160 2.07 18.31 -3.27
C ALA A 160 2.62 17.09 -4.02
N ARG A 161 3.47 17.35 -5.00
CA ARG A 161 4.04 16.32 -5.88
C ARG A 161 5.52 16.56 -6.08
N GLN A 162 6.27 15.47 -6.23
CA GLN A 162 7.58 15.50 -6.85
C GLN A 162 7.69 14.40 -7.89
N THR A 163 8.37 14.69 -8.99
CA THR A 163 8.76 13.67 -9.97
C THR A 163 10.25 13.40 -9.83
N ARG A 164 10.63 12.12 -9.84
CA ARG A 164 12.03 11.70 -9.75
C ARG A 164 12.32 10.51 -10.64
N ARG A 165 13.58 10.36 -11.03
CA ARG A 165 14.06 9.17 -11.73
C ARG A 165 14.25 8.01 -10.77
N LEU A 166 13.77 6.84 -11.16
CA LEU A 166 13.98 5.59 -10.43
C LEU A 166 15.41 5.11 -10.61
N ARG A 167 16.11 4.87 -9.50
CA ARG A 167 17.52 4.48 -9.52
C ARG A 167 17.70 3.17 -10.31
N GLY A 168 18.61 3.21 -11.29
CA GLY A 168 18.93 2.04 -12.11
C GLY A 168 17.94 1.77 -13.24
N THR A 169 17.07 2.73 -13.55
CA THR A 169 16.12 2.65 -14.66
C THR A 169 16.05 3.98 -15.42
N ASP A 170 15.44 3.96 -16.59
CA ASP A 170 15.09 5.17 -17.36
C ASP A 170 13.69 5.69 -17.02
N GLU A 171 13.00 5.02 -16.10
CA GLU A 171 11.67 5.37 -15.64
C GLU A 171 11.71 6.46 -14.58
N SER A 172 10.63 7.23 -14.51
CA SER A 172 10.37 8.19 -13.44
C SER A 172 9.11 7.80 -12.69
N GLU A 173 9.06 8.18 -11.42
CA GLU A 173 7.84 8.09 -10.62
C GLU A 173 7.45 9.49 -10.13
N THR A 174 6.16 9.65 -9.81
CA THR A 174 5.66 10.83 -9.13
C THR A 174 5.21 10.45 -7.73
N VAL A 175 5.90 10.97 -6.71
CA VAL A 175 5.52 10.82 -5.30
C VAL A 175 4.50 11.91 -4.97
N VAL A 176 3.40 11.52 -4.33
CA VAL A 176 2.33 12.44 -3.90
C VAL A 176 2.40 12.57 -2.39
N ALA A 177 2.43 13.79 -1.87
CA ALA A 177 2.39 14.04 -0.43
C ALA A 177 1.10 14.78 -0.05
N SER A 178 0.57 14.49 1.12
CA SER A 178 -0.66 15.13 1.59
C SER A 178 -0.76 15.23 3.11
N ARG A 179 -1.56 16.20 3.57
CA ARG A 179 -2.08 16.17 4.94
C ARG A 179 -3.17 15.09 5.09
N PRO A 180 -3.56 14.75 6.33
CA PRO A 180 -4.69 13.86 6.60
C PRO A 180 -6.00 14.33 5.96
N ASP A 181 -6.35 15.61 6.07
CA ASP A 181 -7.60 16.19 5.56
C ASP A 181 -7.71 16.14 4.02
N THR A 182 -6.59 16.04 3.31
CA THR A 182 -6.52 15.96 1.84
C THR A 182 -6.05 14.59 1.34
N LEU A 183 -5.97 13.58 2.21
CA LEU A 183 -5.58 12.22 1.82
C LEU A 183 -6.50 11.59 0.75
N PRO A 184 -7.84 11.78 0.76
CA PRO A 184 -8.69 11.26 -0.31
C PRO A 184 -8.25 11.75 -1.69
N GLU A 185 -8.01 13.07 -1.84
CA GLU A 185 -7.56 13.68 -3.09
C GLU A 185 -6.20 13.12 -3.52
N ALA A 186 -5.27 12.95 -2.56
CA ALA A 186 -3.95 12.41 -2.84
C ALA A 186 -3.98 10.95 -3.29
N LEU A 187 -4.89 10.13 -2.75
CA LEU A 187 -5.07 8.74 -3.16
C LEU A 187 -5.72 8.64 -4.54
N GLU A 188 -6.72 9.47 -4.84
CA GLU A 188 -7.31 9.56 -6.19
C GLU A 188 -6.24 9.92 -7.23
N LEU A 189 -5.44 10.95 -6.94
CA LEU A 189 -4.33 11.37 -7.79
C LEU A 189 -3.27 10.27 -7.95
N ARG A 190 -2.89 9.61 -6.86
CA ARG A 190 -1.94 8.49 -6.90
C ARG A 190 -2.47 7.37 -7.78
N TRP A 191 -3.76 7.02 -7.65
CA TRP A 191 -4.36 6.01 -8.49
C TRP A 191 -4.33 6.41 -9.97
N GLN A 192 -4.79 7.61 -10.31
CA GLN A 192 -4.78 8.12 -11.69
C GLN A 192 -3.38 8.02 -12.32
N LEU A 193 -2.36 8.50 -11.61
CA LEU A 193 -0.98 8.45 -12.08
C LEU A 193 -0.44 7.01 -12.25
N SER A 194 -0.91 6.04 -11.44
CA SER A 194 -0.56 4.63 -11.64
C SER A 194 -1.27 4.02 -12.86
N ILE A 195 -2.53 4.39 -13.14
CA ILE A 195 -3.23 3.98 -14.37
C ILE A 195 -2.52 4.56 -15.60
N GLU A 196 -2.17 5.85 -15.57
CA GLU A 196 -1.47 6.54 -16.66
C GLU A 196 -0.16 5.84 -17.02
N ARG A 197 0.59 5.35 -16.03
CA ARG A 197 1.84 4.60 -16.24
C ARG A 197 1.63 3.26 -16.93
N LEU A 198 0.47 2.61 -16.74
CA LEU A 198 0.18 1.31 -17.35
C LEU A 198 -0.23 1.42 -18.82
N ILE A 199 -0.69 2.59 -19.25
CA ILE A 199 -1.17 2.84 -20.62
C ILE A 199 -0.17 3.60 -21.50
N SER A 200 0.92 4.11 -20.91
CA SER A 200 2.02 4.81 -21.60
C SER A 200 3.09 3.85 -22.09
#